data_AF-A0A6C0C757-F1
#
_entry.id   AF-A0A6C0C757-F1
#
_cell.length_a   1.000
_cell.length_b   1.000
_cell.length_c   1.000
_cell.angle_alpha   90.00
_cell.angle_beta   90.00
_cell.angle_gamma   90.00
#
_symmetry.space_group_name_H-M   'P 1'
#
loop_
_entity.id
_entity.type
_entity.pdbx_description
1 polymer ?
#
loop_
_entity_poly.entity_id
_entity_poly.type
_entity_poly.pdbx_seq_one_letter_code
_entity_poly.pdbx_strand_id
1 'polypeptide(L)'
;MSITTLHNFKFTNGHIFEIKFTDLPDTASKQHRFQWIMLLNDCRYDLSFLNMTPTTRKFKFTYGTVDLDFDNKSLKIQYEDNGEIISYPITENL
;
A
#
# COMPACT_ATOMS: atom_id res chain seq x y z
N MET A 1 -7.39 14.01 -17.96
CA MET A 1 -6.43 13.73 -16.87
C MET A 1 -5.83 12.36 -17.12
N SER A 2 -4.51 12.26 -17.27
CA SER A 2 -3.83 10.98 -17.49
C SER A 2 -3.52 10.33 -16.15
N ILE A 3 -3.89 9.07 -15.99
CA ILE A 3 -3.50 8.24 -14.85
C ILE A 3 -2.05 7.86 -15.09
N THR A 4 -1.13 8.37 -14.28
CA THR A 4 0.26 7.93 -14.30
C THR A 4 0.49 7.07 -13.06
N THR A 5 0.77 5.79 -13.27
CA THR A 5 1.14 4.86 -12.20
C THR A 5 2.48 5.27 -11.63
N LEU A 6 2.57 5.52 -10.31
CA LEU A 6 3.82 5.91 -9.68
C LEU A 6 4.69 4.67 -9.40
N HIS A 7 4.10 3.66 -8.76
CA HIS A 7 4.76 2.38 -8.48
C HIS A 7 3.74 1.25 -8.40
N ASN A 8 4.08 0.12 -9.02
CA ASN A 8 3.40 -1.15 -8.84
C ASN A 8 4.39 -2.10 -8.14
N PHE A 9 3.96 -2.73 -7.05
CA PHE A 9 4.76 -3.78 -6.41
C PHE A 9 4.01 -5.10 -6.55
N LYS A 10 4.69 -6.09 -7.14
CA LYS A 10 4.24 -7.48 -7.11
C LYS A 10 5.06 -8.23 -6.05
N PHE A 11 4.34 -8.98 -5.22
CA PHE A 11 4.92 -9.79 -4.15
C PHE A 11 5.06 -11.24 -4.59
N THR A 12 5.93 -12.01 -3.91
CA THR A 12 6.32 -13.39 -4.28
C THR A 12 5.15 -14.36 -4.38
N ASN A 13 4.04 -14.05 -3.75
CA ASN A 13 2.84 -14.86 -3.70
C ASN A 13 1.71 -14.35 -4.60
N GLY A 14 2.01 -13.44 -5.53
CA GLY A 14 1.05 -12.93 -6.49
C GLY A 14 0.18 -11.77 -5.99
N HIS A 15 0.33 -11.34 -4.73
CA HIS A 15 -0.34 -10.12 -4.26
C HIS A 15 0.21 -8.88 -4.96
N ILE A 16 -0.67 -7.91 -5.15
CA ILE A 16 -0.34 -6.66 -5.84
C ILE A 16 -0.66 -5.51 -4.91
N PHE A 17 0.31 -4.63 -4.70
CA PHE A 17 0.11 -3.34 -4.05
C PHE A 17 0.18 -2.26 -5.13
N GLU A 18 -0.93 -1.55 -5.34
CA GLU A 18 -1.06 -0.54 -6.38
C GLU A 18 -1.18 0.85 -5.76
N ILE A 19 -0.33 1.77 -6.21
CA ILE A 19 -0.43 3.19 -5.90
C ILE A 19 -1.09 3.90 -7.09
N LYS A 20 -2.31 4.42 -6.90
CA LYS A 20 -3.03 5.17 -7.94
C LYS A 20 -3.01 6.67 -7.65
N PHE A 21 -2.78 7.44 -8.71
CA PHE A 21 -2.84 8.90 -8.68
C PHE A 21 -4.15 9.38 -9.30
N THR A 22 -4.85 10.27 -8.60
CA THR A 22 -5.83 11.17 -9.21
C THR A 22 -5.34 12.57 -8.94
N ASP A 23 -5.11 13.34 -9.99
CA ASP A 23 -4.63 14.72 -9.92
C ASP A 23 -5.70 15.60 -9.26
N LEU A 24 -5.71 15.62 -7.93
CA LEU A 24 -6.56 16.50 -7.14
C LEU A 24 -5.92 17.90 -7.10
N PRO A 25 -6.74 18.97 -7.02
CA PRO A 25 -6.28 20.36 -7.04
C PRO A 25 -5.16 20.61 -6.02
N ASP A 26 -4.24 21.52 -6.35
CA ASP A 26 -3.06 21.88 -5.51
C ASP A 26 -3.39 22.35 -4.08
N THR A 27 -4.68 22.50 -3.76
CA THR A 27 -5.21 22.79 -2.43
C THR A 27 -5.29 21.56 -1.51
N ALA A 28 -5.19 20.34 -2.03
CA ALA A 28 -5.17 19.12 -1.22
C ALA A 28 -3.76 18.84 -0.66
N SER A 29 -3.66 18.53 0.64
CA SER A 29 -2.38 18.13 1.23
C SER A 29 -1.86 16.85 0.56
N LYS A 30 -0.54 16.79 0.30
CA LYS A 30 0.11 15.71 -0.50
C LYS A 30 -0.34 14.30 -0.10
N GLN A 31 -0.55 14.07 1.20
CA GLN A 31 -0.98 12.77 1.76
C GLN A 31 -2.37 12.28 1.30
N HIS A 32 -3.26 13.19 0.86
CA HIS A 32 -4.61 12.85 0.38
C HIS A 32 -4.73 12.85 -1.14
N ARG A 33 -3.65 13.13 -1.88
CA ARG A 33 -3.62 13.11 -3.35
C ARG A 33 -3.41 11.71 -3.93
N PHE A 34 -3.22 10.70 -3.08
CA PHE A 34 -2.93 9.32 -3.48
C PHE A 34 -4.06 8.39 -3.02
N GLN A 35 -4.53 7.54 -3.93
CA GLN A 35 -5.37 6.41 -3.58
C GLN A 35 -4.49 5.17 -3.43
N TRP A 36 -4.49 4.61 -2.23
CA TRP A 36 -3.68 3.46 -1.85
C TRP A 36 -4.55 2.21 -1.88
N ILE A 37 -4.15 1.20 -2.65
CA ILE A 37 -4.94 -0.03 -2.82
C ILE A 37 -4.04 -1.25 -2.63
N MET A 38 -4.55 -2.23 -1.90
CA MET A 38 -3.98 -3.56 -1.83
C MET A 38 -4.93 -4.57 -2.47
N LEU A 39 -4.39 -5.45 -3.30
CA LEU A 39 -5.07 -6.63 -3.82
C LEU A 39 -4.52 -7.86 -3.09
N LEU A 40 -5.37 -8.49 -2.27
CA LEU A 40 -5.05 -9.67 -1.45
C LEU A 40 -6.12 -10.74 -1.72
N ASN A 41 -5.72 -11.93 -2.17
CA ASN A 41 -6.63 -13.03 -2.55
C ASN A 41 -7.78 -12.59 -3.50
N ASP A 42 -7.46 -11.86 -4.57
CA ASP A 42 -8.44 -11.28 -5.52
C ASP A 42 -9.42 -10.25 -4.90
N CYS A 43 -9.28 -9.94 -3.62
CA CYS A 43 -10.04 -8.89 -2.94
C CYS A 43 -9.29 -7.57 -2.97
N ARG A 44 -10.01 -6.50 -3.29
CA ARG A 44 -9.51 -5.13 -3.23
C ARG A 44 -9.75 -4.52 -1.86
N TYR A 45 -8.72 -3.97 -1.26
CA TYR A 45 -8.78 -3.22 -0.01
C TYR A 45 -8.31 -1.78 -0.25
N ASP A 46 -9.20 -0.83 -0.01
CA ASP A 46 -8.83 0.59 0.03
C ASP A 46 -8.09 0.88 1.33
N LEU A 47 -6.94 1.54 1.22
CA LEU A 47 -6.06 1.83 2.34
C LEU A 47 -6.12 3.32 2.70
N SER A 48 -6.30 3.59 3.99
CA SER A 48 -6.14 4.91 4.59
C SER A 48 -4.70 5.10 5.03
N PHE A 49 -4.07 6.19 4.60
CA PHE A 49 -2.73 6.55 5.04
C PHE A 49 -2.72 6.86 6.54
N LEU A 50 -1.78 6.26 7.29
CA LEU A 50 -1.58 6.54 8.71
C LEU A 50 -0.39 7.45 8.94
N ASN A 51 0.80 7.03 8.52
CA ASN A 51 2.03 7.80 8.67
C ASN A 51 3.12 7.35 7.70
N MET A 52 4.20 8.14 7.65
CA MET A 52 5.40 7.82 6.90
C MET A 52 6.67 8.16 7.68
N THR A 53 7.68 7.31 7.51
CA THR A 53 9.08 7.64 7.81
C THR A 53 9.85 7.76 6.49
N PRO A 54 11.16 8.06 6.46
CA PRO A 54 11.91 8.04 5.20
C PRO A 54 11.80 6.69 4.46
N THR A 55 11.78 5.58 5.21
CA THR A 55 11.92 4.22 4.66
C THR A 55 10.64 3.39 4.75
N THR A 56 9.66 3.82 5.57
CA THR A 56 8.41 3.08 5.77
C THR A 56 7.17 3.90 5.46
N ARG A 57 6.11 3.22 5.03
CA ARG A 57 4.75 3.78 4.86
C ARG A 57 3.77 2.87 5.58
N LYS A 58 2.95 3.46 6.44
CA LYS A 58 1.92 2.72 7.18
C LYS A 58 0.52 3.10 6.74
N PHE A 59 -0.31 2.09 6.61
CA PHE A 59 -1.70 2.22 6.19
C PHE A 59 -2.63 1.43 7.11
N LYS A 60 -3.90 1.80 7.09
CA LYS A 60 -5.01 1.07 7.71
C LYS A 60 -6.00 0.66 6.62
N PHE A 61 -6.59 -0.51 6.76
CA PHE A 61 -7.75 -0.96 6.00
C PHE A 61 -8.80 -1.54 6.95
N THR A 62 -9.96 -1.93 6.43
CA THR A 62 -11.11 -2.39 7.23
C THR A 62 -10.76 -3.46 8.26
N TYR A 63 -9.81 -4.34 7.95
CA TYR A 63 -9.48 -5.51 8.78
C TYR A 63 -8.11 -5.44 9.45
N GLY A 64 -7.37 -4.32 9.31
CA GLY A 64 -6.00 -4.30 9.83
C GLY A 64 -5.12 -3.15 9.38
N THR A 65 -3.82 -3.39 9.43
CA THR A 65 -2.77 -2.44 9.06
C THR A 65 -1.79 -3.05 8.07
N VAL A 66 -1.15 -2.18 7.30
CA VAL A 66 -0.14 -2.52 6.31
C VAL A 66 1.09 -1.65 6.54
N ASP A 67 2.26 -2.26 6.67
CA ASP A 67 3.56 -1.58 6.78
C ASP A 67 4.41 -1.94 5.57
N LEU A 68 4.68 -0.96 4.71
CA LEU A 68 5.54 -1.08 3.54
C LEU A 68 6.92 -0.51 3.88
N ASP A 69 7.94 -1.35 3.84
CA ASP A 69 9.33 -1.02 4.11
C ASP A 69 10.14 -1.08 2.81
N PHE A 70 10.57 0.08 2.34
CA PHE A 70 11.32 0.22 1.09
C PHE A 70 12.77 -0.26 1.20
N ASP A 71 13.40 -0.12 2.38
CA ASP A 71 14.80 -0.51 2.59
C ASP A 71 14.93 -2.02 2.64
N ASN A 72 14.06 -2.66 3.43
CA ASN A 72 14.01 -4.11 3.55
C ASN A 72 13.21 -4.76 2.41
N LYS A 73 12.70 -3.97 1.47
CA LYS A 73 11.88 -4.41 0.34
C LYS A 73 10.80 -5.41 0.79
N SER A 74 9.99 -5.03 1.77
CA SER A 74 9.01 -5.93 2.39
C SER A 74 7.69 -5.24 2.69
N LEU A 75 6.61 -6.01 2.69
CA LEU A 75 5.28 -5.61 3.11
C LEU A 75 4.83 -6.50 4.27
N LYS A 76 4.38 -5.89 5.36
CA LYS A 76 3.80 -6.61 6.50
C LYS A 76 2.33 -6.24 6.61
N ILE A 77 1.48 -7.24 6.71
CA ILE A 77 0.04 -7.08 6.92
C ILE A 77 -0.28 -7.69 8.26
N GLN A 78 -0.95 -6.93 9.11
CA GLN A 78 -1.48 -7.40 10.37
C GLN A 78 -2.99 -7.21 10.36
N TYR A 79 -3.75 -8.28 10.59
CA TYR A 79 -5.21 -8.22 10.64
C TYR A 79 -5.77 -8.57 12.02
N GLU A 80 -6.96 -8.04 12.31
CA GLU A 80 -7.63 -8.18 13.61
C GLU A 80 -8.16 -9.59 13.86
N ASP A 81 -8.36 -10.40 12.81
CA ASP A 81 -8.76 -11.81 12.92
C ASP A 81 -7.58 -12.65 13.45
N ASN A 82 -7.55 -12.88 14.76
CA ASN A 82 -6.51 -13.58 15.53
C ASN A 82 -5.15 -12.86 15.68
N GLY A 83 -5.00 -11.62 15.19
CA GLY A 83 -3.76 -10.85 15.35
C GLY A 83 -2.58 -11.41 14.55
N GLU A 84 -2.85 -12.25 13.55
CA GLU A 84 -1.83 -12.87 12.72
C GLU A 84 -1.12 -11.81 11.85
N ILE A 85 0.21 -11.92 11.80
CA ILE A 85 1.07 -11.05 11.01
C ILE A 85 1.58 -11.86 9.84
N ILE A 86 1.22 -11.45 8.63
CA ILE A 86 1.74 -12.02 7.41
C ILE A 86 2.76 -11.05 6.80
N SER A 87 3.92 -11.57 6.41
CA SER A 87 4.98 -10.79 5.76
C SER A 87 5.24 -11.28 4.35
N TYR A 88 5.27 -10.35 3.40
CA TYR A 88 5.53 -10.61 1.99
C TYR A 88 6.78 -9.86 1.53
N PRO A 89 7.81 -10.56 1.01
CA PRO A 89 8.94 -9.89 0.39
C PRO A 89 8.53 -9.32 -0.98
N ILE A 90 9.01 -8.11 -1.28
CA ILE A 90 8.86 -7.48 -2.60
C ILE A 90 9.78 -8.24 -3.56
N THR A 91 9.23 -8.72 -4.67
CA THR A 91 9.99 -9.46 -5.68
C THR A 91 10.51 -8.54 -6.77
N GLU A 92 9.69 -7.60 -7.22
CA GLU A 92 10.01 -6.71 -8.34
C GLU A 92 9.34 -5.35 -8.17
N ASN A 93 10.01 -4.28 -8.65
CA ASN A 93 9.37 -3.03 -8.99
C ASN A 93 8.82 -3.19 -10.42
N LEU A 94 7.50 -3.13 -10.58
CA LEU A 94 6.84 -3.10 -11.90
C LEU A 94 6.81 -1.68 -12.46
#